data_AF-A0A9E1Q7H4-F1
#
_entry.id   AF-A0A9E1Q7H4-F1
#
_cell.length_a   1.000
_cell.length_b   1.000
_cell.length_c   1.000
_cell.angle_alpha   90.00
_cell.angle_beta   90.00
_cell.angle_gamma   90.00
#
_symmetry.space_group_name_H-M   'P 1'
#
loop_
_entity.id
_entity.type
_entity.pdbx_description
1 polymer ?
#
loop_
_entity_poly.entity_id
_entity_poly.type
_entity_poly.pdbx_seq_one_letter_code
_entity_poly.pdbx_strand_id
1 'polypeptide(L)'
;MEGGVFFPVGASYYISECEYIICEGDMNWSAIMVIADCEPNDCIDTTLIDLNAVCYDLWDPVCGCDGVTYSNDCYAINFAGVTSFTPGPCNDVPGGCTYIQALNYQPDASWDDGSCLFAPCNSDCTGDIDGDSSVTVNDILQLLGNFGSICQ
;
A
#
# COMPACT_ATOMS: atom_id res chain seq x y z
N MET A 1 21.49 -42.30 26.23
CA MET A 1 21.71 -40.86 26.08
C MET A 1 21.70 -40.57 24.57
N GLU A 2 20.62 -40.87 23.86
CA GLU A 2 19.31 -40.19 23.81
C GLU A 2 19.38 -38.85 23.04
N GLY A 3 19.06 -38.91 21.74
CA GLY A 3 18.33 -37.86 21.03
C GLY A 3 19.08 -36.63 20.48
N GLY A 4 20.41 -36.54 20.55
CA GLY A 4 21.13 -35.39 20.01
C GLY A 4 21.00 -35.28 18.48
N VAL A 5 20.63 -34.10 17.98
CA VAL A 5 20.71 -33.77 16.54
C VAL A 5 22.15 -33.43 16.20
N PHE A 6 22.72 -34.09 15.20
CA PHE A 6 24.08 -33.83 14.72
C PHE A 6 24.06 -32.70 13.69
N PHE A 7 24.86 -31.66 13.92
CA PHE A 7 25.04 -30.54 13.00
C PHE A 7 26.39 -30.66 12.30
N PRO A 8 26.44 -30.71 10.95
CA PRO A 8 27.72 -30.71 10.25
C PRO A 8 28.45 -29.37 10.45
N VAL A 9 29.77 -29.39 10.40
CA VAL A 9 30.59 -28.15 10.46
C VAL A 9 30.16 -27.22 9.32
N GLY A 10 29.91 -25.95 9.65
CA GLY A 10 29.34 -24.93 8.78
C GLY A 10 27.82 -24.83 8.83
N ALA A 11 27.11 -25.70 9.55
CA ALA A 11 25.67 -25.58 9.73
C ALA A 11 25.32 -24.37 10.61
N SER A 12 24.28 -23.63 10.21
CA SER A 12 23.68 -22.57 11.03
C SER A 12 22.55 -23.12 11.89
N TYR A 13 22.51 -22.68 13.14
CA TYR A 13 21.40 -22.90 14.07
C TYR A 13 20.84 -21.55 14.48
N TYR A 14 19.57 -21.30 14.12
CA TYR A 14 18.87 -20.07 14.44
C TYR A 14 18.35 -20.13 15.87
N ILE A 15 18.79 -19.19 16.69
CA ILE A 15 18.35 -19.05 18.08
C ILE A 15 17.17 -18.07 18.20
N SER A 16 17.05 -17.16 17.23
CA SER A 16 15.90 -16.28 17.03
C SER A 16 15.75 -15.97 15.53
N GLU A 17 14.82 -15.09 15.17
CA GLU A 17 14.63 -14.65 13.78
C GLU A 17 15.79 -13.79 13.26
N CYS A 18 16.60 -13.19 14.14
CA CYS A 18 17.72 -12.30 13.76
C CYS A 18 19.09 -12.80 14.20
N GLU A 19 19.16 -13.88 14.97
CA GLU A 19 20.40 -14.38 15.55
C GLU A 19 20.61 -15.86 15.22
N TYR A 20 21.86 -16.19 14.90
CA TYR A 20 22.27 -17.57 14.64
C TYR A 20 23.70 -17.83 15.11
N ILE A 21 24.00 -19.11 15.29
CA ILE A 21 25.36 -19.61 15.57
C ILE A 21 25.77 -20.61 14.48
N ILE A 22 27.07 -20.69 14.19
CA ILE A 22 27.65 -21.64 13.23
C ILE A 22 28.38 -22.75 13.99
N CYS A 23 28.16 -24.01 13.57
CA CYS A 23 28.95 -25.14 14.03
C CYS A 23 30.38 -25.04 13.48
N GLU A 24 31.36 -24.82 14.35
CA GLU A 24 32.77 -24.72 13.98
C GLU A 24 33.55 -26.02 14.23
N GLY A 25 32.97 -26.97 14.95
CA GLY A 25 33.60 -28.25 15.26
C GLY A 25 32.91 -29.00 16.39
N ASP A 26 33.56 -30.05 16.91
CA ASP A 26 33.05 -30.91 17.97
C ASP A 26 32.70 -30.11 19.23
N MET A 27 31.39 -29.89 19.43
CA MET A 27 30.86 -29.04 20.51
C MET A 27 31.38 -27.60 20.49
N ASN A 28 31.90 -27.13 19.35
CA ASN A 28 32.38 -25.77 19.17
C ASN A 28 31.41 -25.00 18.28
N TRP A 29 30.93 -23.87 18.78
CA TRP A 29 30.03 -22.97 18.09
C TRP A 29 30.65 -21.58 18.04
N SER A 30 30.37 -20.85 16.96
CA SER A 30 30.72 -19.44 16.86
C SER A 30 30.08 -18.62 17.99
N ALA A 31 30.53 -17.37 18.16
CA ALA A 31 29.73 -16.37 18.86
C ALA A 31 28.37 -16.17 18.17
N ILE A 32 27.41 -15.58 18.88
CA ILE A 32 26.12 -15.16 18.31
C ILE A 32 26.41 -14.18 17.16
N MET A 33 25.91 -14.51 15.97
CA MET A 33 25.97 -13.66 14.80
C MET A 33 24.58 -13.08 14.52
N VAL A 34 24.57 -11.78 14.22
CA VAL A 34 23.37 -11.03 13.87
C VAL A 34 23.28 -10.98 12.35
N ILE A 35 22.12 -11.29 11.80
CA ILE A 35 21.84 -11.18 10.37
C ILE A 35 21.95 -9.70 9.97
N ALA A 36 22.80 -9.38 8.98
CA ALA A 36 22.90 -8.02 8.45
C ALA A 36 21.54 -7.60 7.87
N ASP A 37 21.09 -6.38 8.18
CA ASP A 37 19.74 -5.86 7.91
C ASP A 37 18.62 -6.48 8.74
N CYS A 38 18.95 -7.31 9.74
CA CYS A 38 18.06 -7.66 10.85
C CYS A 38 18.37 -6.68 12.00
N GLU A 39 18.08 -5.39 11.78
CA GLU A 39 17.80 -4.55 12.93
C GLU A 39 16.61 -5.23 13.63
N PRO A 40 16.66 -5.45 14.96
CA PRO A 40 15.41 -5.72 15.66
C PRO A 40 14.49 -4.59 15.23
N ASN A 41 13.29 -4.91 14.76
CA ASN A 41 12.25 -3.92 14.60
C ASN A 41 11.88 -3.41 16.00
N ASP A 42 12.77 -2.64 16.63
CA ASP A 42 12.48 -1.71 17.72
C ASP A 42 11.75 -0.53 17.08
N CYS A 43 10.62 -0.87 16.48
CA CYS A 43 9.67 0.10 16.02
C CYS A 43 9.17 0.92 17.20
N ILE A 44 9.13 0.32 18.39
CA ILE A 44 8.68 0.95 19.63
C ILE A 44 9.86 1.12 20.58
N ASP A 45 10.33 2.35 20.72
CA ASP A 45 11.23 2.77 21.79
C ASP A 45 10.43 3.33 22.96
N THR A 46 10.27 2.52 24.00
CA THR A 46 9.55 2.89 25.22
C THR A 46 10.16 4.09 25.97
N THR A 47 11.42 4.44 25.71
CA THR A 47 12.07 5.60 26.32
C THR A 47 11.62 6.93 25.73
N LEU A 48 11.01 6.91 24.54
CA LEU A 48 10.40 8.08 23.91
C LEU A 48 8.98 8.38 24.41
N ILE A 49 8.37 7.46 25.16
CA ILE A 49 7.01 7.64 25.67
C ILE A 49 7.01 8.65 26.82
N ASP A 50 6.38 9.80 26.57
CA ASP A 50 6.10 10.84 27.56
C ASP A 50 4.59 11.12 27.61
N LEU A 51 3.95 10.58 28.65
CA LEU A 51 2.51 10.78 28.90
C LEU A 51 2.14 12.22 29.26
N ASN A 52 3.12 13.09 29.52
CA ASN A 52 2.91 14.52 29.76
C ASN A 52 3.24 15.37 28.54
N ALA A 53 3.62 14.76 27.41
CA ALA A 53 3.87 15.49 26.19
C ALA A 53 2.62 16.25 25.75
N VAL A 54 2.82 17.49 25.29
CA VAL A 54 1.76 18.30 24.71
C VAL A 54 1.84 18.14 23.20
N CYS A 55 0.93 17.35 22.64
CA CYS A 55 0.75 17.24 21.21
C CYS A 55 -0.33 18.20 20.72
N TYR A 56 -0.19 18.61 19.46
CA TYR A 56 -1.16 19.45 18.79
C TYR A 56 -2.33 18.60 18.25
N ASP A 57 -3.54 19.14 18.25
CA ASP A 57 -4.76 18.45 17.77
C ASP A 57 -4.98 18.57 16.25
N LEU A 58 -3.96 18.97 15.50
CA LEU A 58 -4.00 18.98 14.03
C LEU A 58 -4.02 17.53 13.53
N TRP A 59 -4.99 17.23 12.67
CA TRP A 59 -5.06 15.96 11.95
C TRP A 59 -4.09 16.00 10.76
N ASP A 60 -2.93 15.36 10.93
CA ASP A 60 -1.88 15.19 9.94
C ASP A 60 -1.32 13.76 10.05
N PRO A 61 -2.08 12.75 9.58
CA PRO A 61 -1.87 11.37 9.99
C PRO A 61 -0.54 10.82 9.52
N VAL A 62 0.02 9.92 10.32
CA VAL A 62 1.25 9.16 9.99
C VAL A 62 1.04 7.67 10.20
N CYS A 63 1.70 6.86 9.38
CA CYS A 63 1.69 5.41 9.51
C CYS A 63 2.98 4.96 10.19
N GLY A 64 2.87 4.46 11.42
CA GLY A 64 4.01 3.95 12.18
C GLY A 64 4.60 2.68 11.57
N CYS A 65 5.87 2.41 11.87
CA CYS A 65 6.52 1.13 11.56
C CYS A 65 5.82 -0.09 12.19
N ASP A 66 4.90 0.14 13.12
CA ASP A 66 4.07 -0.87 13.80
C ASP A 66 2.76 -1.13 13.04
N GLY A 67 2.55 -0.43 11.93
CA GLY A 67 1.35 -0.54 11.10
C GLY A 67 0.13 0.17 11.70
N VAL A 68 0.32 1.04 12.69
CA VAL A 68 -0.76 1.82 13.31
C VAL A 68 -0.79 3.25 12.77
N THR A 69 -1.98 3.73 12.43
CA THR A 69 -2.21 5.13 12.08
C THR A 69 -2.27 5.99 13.34
N TYR A 70 -1.43 7.01 13.39
CA TYR A 70 -1.47 8.04 14.43
C TYR A 70 -2.03 9.34 13.88
N SER A 71 -2.66 10.15 14.73
CA SER A 71 -3.26 11.42 14.33
C SER A 71 -2.25 12.45 13.82
N ASN A 72 -1.02 12.36 14.32
CA ASN A 72 0.16 13.09 13.85
C ASN A 72 1.44 12.46 14.43
N ASP A 73 2.59 12.97 13.96
CA ASP A 73 3.93 12.55 14.36
C ASP A 73 4.15 12.63 15.88
N CYS A 74 3.65 13.68 16.53
CA CYS A 74 3.79 13.88 17.96
C CYS A 74 3.13 12.75 18.75
N TYR A 75 1.93 12.32 18.36
CA TYR A 75 1.25 11.18 19.00
C TYR A 75 1.99 9.87 18.76
N ALA A 76 2.50 9.64 17.55
CA ALA A 76 3.28 8.45 17.22
C ALA A 76 4.53 8.33 18.13
N ILE A 77 5.29 9.43 18.26
CA ILE A 77 6.53 9.44 19.04
C ILE A 77 6.25 9.41 20.54
N ASN A 78 5.49 10.38 21.07
CA ASN A 78 5.44 10.63 22.52
C ASN A 78 4.46 9.73 23.27
N PHE A 79 3.42 9.21 22.61
CA PHE A 79 2.42 8.38 23.28
C PHE A 79 2.54 6.89 22.93
N ALA A 80 3.21 6.56 21.82
CA ALA A 80 3.42 5.17 21.40
C ALA A 80 4.89 4.77 21.27
N GLY A 81 5.84 5.69 21.27
CA GLY A 81 7.26 5.37 21.15
C GLY A 81 7.69 4.96 19.75
N VAL A 82 6.90 5.29 18.72
CA VAL A 82 7.19 4.90 17.34
C VAL A 82 8.46 5.60 16.85
N THR A 83 9.44 4.82 16.39
CA THR A 83 10.77 5.30 15.98
C THR A 83 10.83 5.75 14.52
N SER A 84 9.90 5.28 13.68
CA SER A 84 9.79 5.70 12.28
C SER A 84 8.36 5.61 11.76
N PHE A 85 8.01 6.50 10.84
CA PHE A 85 6.68 6.56 10.23
C PHE A 85 6.72 7.18 8.83
N THR A 86 5.71 6.89 8.01
CA THR A 86 5.48 7.54 6.71
C THR A 86 4.31 8.53 6.79
N PRO A 87 4.30 9.61 5.97
CA PRO A 87 3.13 10.48 5.87
C PRO A 87 1.89 9.73 5.39
N GLY A 88 0.72 10.08 5.93
CA GLY A 88 -0.56 9.46 5.63
C GLY A 88 -0.93 8.31 6.58
N PRO A 89 -2.20 7.88 6.59
CA PRO A 89 -2.64 6.78 7.44
C PRO A 89 -2.08 5.42 6.96
N CYS A 90 -1.93 4.47 7.86
CA CYS A 90 -1.66 3.09 7.49
C CYS A 90 -2.82 2.49 6.71
N ASN A 91 -2.47 1.66 5.73
CA ASN A 91 -3.43 1.11 4.79
C ASN A 91 -4.24 2.20 4.08
N ASP A 92 -3.67 3.40 3.90
CA ASP A 92 -4.28 4.39 3.01
C ASP A 92 -4.33 3.76 1.62
N VAL A 93 -5.55 3.41 1.24
CA VAL A 93 -5.73 2.73 -0.02
C VAL A 93 -5.69 3.80 -1.09
N PRO A 94 -4.81 3.71 -2.09
CA PRO A 94 -4.64 4.77 -3.06
C PRO A 94 -6.00 5.21 -3.62
N GLY A 95 -6.30 6.49 -3.47
CA GLY A 95 -7.36 7.13 -4.23
C GLY A 95 -6.89 7.24 -5.67
N GLY A 96 -7.78 6.94 -6.61
CA GLY A 96 -7.44 6.95 -8.02
C GLY A 96 -8.59 6.55 -8.91
N CYS A 97 -8.43 6.66 -10.22
CA CYS A 97 -9.54 6.33 -11.11
C CYS A 97 -9.81 4.83 -11.16
N THR A 98 -10.96 4.39 -10.65
CA THR A 98 -11.37 2.97 -10.62
C THR A 98 -12.06 2.50 -11.91
N TYR A 99 -12.30 3.40 -12.87
CA TYR A 99 -12.98 3.07 -14.12
C TYR A 99 -12.01 2.56 -15.17
N ILE A 100 -12.12 1.28 -15.52
CA ILE A 100 -11.27 0.62 -16.53
C ILE A 100 -11.28 1.28 -17.93
N GLN A 101 -12.26 2.15 -18.19
CA GLN A 101 -12.41 2.88 -19.46
C GLN A 101 -11.78 4.28 -19.43
N ALA A 102 -11.26 4.73 -18.28
CA ALA A 102 -10.56 6.01 -18.18
C ALA A 102 -9.12 5.89 -18.69
N LEU A 103 -8.60 6.97 -19.28
CA LEU A 103 -7.22 7.08 -19.75
C LEU A 103 -6.19 7.00 -18.61
N ASN A 104 -6.62 7.28 -17.38
CA ASN A 104 -5.81 7.23 -16.16
C ASN A 104 -6.34 6.18 -15.17
N TYR A 105 -6.92 5.08 -15.64
CA TYR A 105 -7.31 3.96 -14.79
C TYR A 105 -6.12 3.47 -13.92
N GLN A 106 -6.36 3.33 -12.61
CA GLN A 106 -5.39 2.84 -11.64
C GLN A 106 -5.87 1.50 -11.04
N PRO A 107 -5.21 0.38 -11.33
CA PRO A 107 -5.65 -0.94 -10.88
C PRO A 107 -5.46 -1.19 -9.38
N ASP A 108 -4.65 -0.37 -8.71
CA ASP A 108 -4.42 -0.36 -7.27
C ASP A 108 -5.33 0.62 -6.52
N ALA A 109 -6.11 1.43 -7.23
CA ALA A 109 -7.08 2.33 -6.62
C ALA A 109 -8.25 1.54 -6.04
N SER A 110 -8.59 1.79 -4.76
CA SER A 110 -9.74 1.12 -4.11
C SER A 110 -10.98 1.99 -3.99
N TRP A 111 -10.87 3.27 -4.29
CA TRP A 111 -11.98 4.20 -4.37
C TRP A 111 -11.68 5.26 -5.42
N ASP A 112 -12.74 5.71 -6.10
CA ASP A 112 -12.64 6.77 -7.11
C ASP A 112 -12.45 8.12 -6.41
N ASP A 113 -11.32 8.76 -6.68
CA ASP A 113 -11.00 10.10 -6.17
C ASP A 113 -11.53 11.23 -7.06
N GLY A 114 -12.26 10.89 -8.13
CA GLY A 114 -12.82 11.84 -9.09
C GLY A 114 -11.79 12.37 -10.10
N SER A 115 -10.58 11.80 -10.12
CA SER A 115 -9.52 12.19 -11.06
C SER A 115 -9.69 11.62 -12.47
N CYS A 116 -10.69 10.76 -12.72
CA CYS A 116 -10.85 10.06 -13.98
C CYS A 116 -10.86 10.99 -15.20
N LEU A 117 -9.88 10.78 -16.07
CA LEU A 117 -9.75 11.38 -17.38
C LEU A 117 -10.36 10.43 -18.39
N PHE A 118 -11.57 10.71 -18.81
CA PHE A 118 -12.13 10.05 -19.97
C PHE A 118 -11.58 10.73 -21.22
N ALA A 119 -11.22 9.94 -22.24
CA ALA A 119 -10.90 10.53 -23.53
C ALA A 119 -12.06 11.43 -23.93
N PRO A 120 -11.82 12.67 -24.46
CA PRO A 120 -12.88 13.36 -25.18
C PRO A 120 -13.37 12.35 -26.22
N CYS A 121 -14.67 12.06 -26.18
CA CYS A 121 -15.27 10.96 -26.95
C CYS A 121 -14.72 11.01 -28.37
N ASN A 122 -13.77 10.13 -28.70
CA ASN A 122 -13.26 10.03 -30.06
C ASN A 122 -14.34 9.26 -30.83
N SER A 123 -15.37 10.00 -31.23
CA SER A 123 -16.24 9.81 -32.40
C SER A 123 -16.85 8.42 -32.67
N ASP A 124 -16.89 7.50 -31.71
CA ASP A 124 -17.41 6.15 -31.96
C ASP A 124 -17.99 5.50 -30.68
N CYS A 125 -18.78 6.27 -29.93
CA CYS A 125 -19.77 5.61 -29.09
C CYS A 125 -20.93 5.18 -30.00
N THR A 126 -21.33 3.90 -29.93
CA THR A 126 -22.30 3.29 -30.88
C THR A 126 -23.63 4.04 -31.00
N GLY A 127 -23.94 4.95 -30.07
CA GLY A 127 -25.16 5.75 -30.05
C GLY A 127 -24.99 7.21 -30.49
N ASP A 128 -23.78 7.69 -30.81
CA ASP A 128 -23.54 9.00 -31.41
C ASP A 128 -23.71 8.87 -32.92
N ILE A 129 -24.91 9.19 -33.40
CA ILE A 129 -25.33 8.99 -34.78
C ILE A 129 -24.95 10.20 -35.63
N ASP A 130 -24.78 11.37 -35.02
CA ASP A 130 -24.52 12.62 -35.72
C ASP A 130 -23.07 13.11 -35.67
N GLY A 131 -22.22 12.39 -34.92
CA GLY A 131 -20.78 12.60 -34.82
C GLY A 131 -20.40 13.77 -33.93
N ASP A 132 -21.29 14.25 -33.05
CA ASP A 132 -21.07 15.40 -32.18
C ASP A 132 -20.33 15.06 -30.87
N SER A 133 -19.90 13.81 -30.71
CA SER A 133 -19.16 13.31 -29.55
C SER A 133 -20.01 13.22 -28.27
N SER A 134 -21.34 13.19 -28.41
CA SER A 134 -22.31 13.00 -27.34
C SER A 134 -23.38 11.98 -27.73
N VAL A 135 -24.04 11.37 -26.74
CA VAL A 135 -25.27 10.58 -26.96
C VAL A 135 -26.42 11.35 -26.35
N THR A 136 -27.19 12.02 -27.19
CA THR A 136 -28.28 12.92 -26.79
C THR A 136 -29.61 12.53 -27.40
N VAL A 137 -30.65 13.30 -27.09
CA VAL A 137 -31.95 13.17 -27.75
C VAL A 137 -31.83 13.41 -29.26
N ASN A 138 -30.86 14.20 -29.72
CA ASN A 138 -30.67 14.47 -31.14
C ASN A 138 -30.31 13.19 -31.91
N ASP A 139 -29.42 12.36 -31.35
CA ASP A 139 -29.03 11.06 -31.92
C ASP A 139 -30.20 10.10 -32.03
N ILE A 140 -31.01 10.02 -30.96
CA ILE A 140 -32.22 9.20 -30.94
C ILE A 140 -33.21 9.69 -32.00
N LEU A 141 -33.38 11.00 -32.15
CA LEU A 141 -34.28 11.58 -33.15
C LEU A 141 -33.78 11.34 -34.58
N GLN A 142 -32.46 11.37 -34.82
CA GLN A 142 -31.89 11.04 -36.12
C GLN A 142 -32.04 9.56 -36.46
N LEU A 143 -31.81 8.66 -35.49
CA LEU A 143 -32.03 7.23 -35.65
C LEU A 143 -33.50 6.93 -35.99
N LEU A 144 -34.44 7.51 -35.23
CA LEU A 144 -35.87 7.31 -35.46
C LEU A 144 -36.38 8.01 -36.72
N GLY A 145 -35.80 9.15 -37.11
CA GLY A 145 -36.16 9.88 -38.32
C GLY A 145 -35.81 9.12 -39.61
N ASN A 146 -34.76 8.30 -39.57
CA ASN A 146 -34.31 7.49 -40.69
C ASN A 146 -34.76 6.01 -40.61
N PHE A 147 -35.48 5.63 -39.55
CA PHE A 147 -35.93 4.26 -39.35
C PHE A 147 -36.98 3.87 -40.41
N GLY A 148 -36.63 2.92 -41.28
CA GLY A 148 -37.49 2.47 -42.38
C GLY A 148 -37.30 3.22 -43.69
N SER A 149 -36.32 4.13 -43.78
CA SER A 149 -35.90 4.73 -45.05
C SER A 149 -35.31 3.67 -45.99
N ILE A 150 -35.59 3.81 -47.28
CA ILE A 150 -35.02 2.96 -48.34
C ILE A 150 -33.71 3.56 -48.83
N CYS A 151 -32.63 2.78 -48.76
CA CYS A 151 -31.33 3.16 -49.31
C CYS A 151 -31.35 3.02 -50.84
N GLN A 152 -30.83 4.03 -51.55
CA GLN A 152 -30.69 4.03 -53.01
C GLN A 152 -29.26 3.70 -53.44
#